data_AF-A0A165SIL4-F1
#
_entry.id   AF-A0A165SIL4-F1
#
_cell.length_a   1.000
_cell.length_b   1.000
_cell.length_c   1.000
_cell.angle_alpha   90.00
_cell.angle_beta   90.00
_cell.angle_gamma   90.00
#
_symmetry.space_group_name_H-M   'P 1'
#
loop_
_entity.id
_entity.type
_entity.pdbx_description
1 polymer ?
#
loop_
_entity_poly.entity_id
_entity_poly.type
_entity_poly.pdbx_seq_one_letter_code
_entity_poly.pdbx_strand_id
1 'polypeptide(L)'
;MLVGLLGVALACAALCPLADARSVIAHFMAQNSYSYSVSDWTNDIKTAQSIGIDGFALNVAVDDYETNRIADAYTAAEPLGFKLLYSFDMSYSWTQDTIVSLVAAHHTSTSTYLWNNQVLVTTYSPTNTTDSFWAGVKSSLASQGITISLAPALTVYRDPSLATGLFSSFPSFDGFFNWWSWPADVDEKLTTDTDVAYQKALKDAGRTGPYIMAVSPWQFKENGDQNDDWVELSDQLWDYRWQQALQIAPDIVEIVTWNDYGESHYIGDINSNVDLGTYAPNYVPGFVHADWRIVAQYYISYYKNNAAPTVTNDTVVFWYRSHPKNVTCSGGLLPRNSDFPVDAVFAMAILSDTATISLDIGSSHSQFNAGPGVTMGSVPFPTEDSQIPYIQILRNGTQVASGYGSMSVTQSCSYYNFNPFVGSISA
;
A
#
# COMPACT_ATOMS: atom_id res chain seq x y z
N MET A 1 -51.60 -53.75 -10.94
CA MET A 1 -50.82 -53.07 -11.99
C MET A 1 -51.15 -51.58 -11.94
N LEU A 2 -50.16 -50.71 -12.19
CA LEU A 2 -50.03 -49.28 -11.86
C LEU A 2 -49.58 -49.06 -10.40
N VAL A 3 -48.29 -48.94 -10.04
CA VAL A 3 -47.22 -47.98 -10.45
C VAL A 3 -47.75 -46.55 -10.34
N GLY A 4 -47.35 -45.65 -9.44
CA GLY A 4 -46.12 -45.49 -8.67
C GLY A 4 -45.59 -44.08 -8.98
N LEU A 5 -45.40 -43.21 -7.97
CA LEU A 5 -44.55 -42.00 -8.03
C LEU A 5 -44.49 -41.33 -6.65
N LEU A 6 -43.47 -41.69 -5.86
CA LEU A 6 -42.97 -40.86 -4.77
C LEU A 6 -42.17 -39.72 -5.41
N GLY A 7 -42.61 -38.48 -5.23
CA GLY A 7 -41.82 -37.30 -5.58
C GLY A 7 -40.73 -37.07 -4.53
N VAL A 8 -39.47 -37.32 -4.89
CA VAL A 8 -38.32 -36.87 -4.13
C VAL A 8 -38.06 -35.41 -4.52
N ALA A 9 -38.29 -34.48 -3.60
CA ALA A 9 -37.85 -33.11 -3.75
C ALA A 9 -36.32 -33.07 -3.51
N LEU A 10 -35.54 -32.99 -4.59
CA LEU A 10 -34.12 -32.61 -4.51
C LEU A 10 -34.06 -31.12 -4.15
N ALA A 11 -33.69 -30.82 -2.90
CA ALA A 11 -33.17 -29.51 -2.56
C ALA A 11 -31.76 -29.37 -3.16
N CYS A 12 -31.65 -28.73 -4.32
CA CYS A 12 -30.38 -28.16 -4.76
C CYS A 12 -30.02 -27.01 -3.82
N ALA A 13 -29.35 -27.32 -2.71
CA ALA A 13 -28.54 -26.33 -2.02
C ALA A 13 -27.43 -25.94 -3.00
N ALA A 14 -27.59 -24.79 -3.67
CA ALA A 14 -26.47 -24.12 -4.31
C ALA A 14 -25.46 -23.81 -3.21
N LEU A 15 -24.43 -24.66 -3.10
CA LEU A 15 -23.18 -24.29 -2.47
C LEU A 15 -22.60 -23.18 -3.36
N CYS A 16 -23.04 -21.93 -3.14
CA CYS A 16 -22.16 -20.82 -3.46
C CYS A 16 -20.86 -21.12 -2.70
N PRO A 17 -19.69 -21.17 -3.36
CA PRO A 17 -18.46 -21.07 -2.61
C PRO A 17 -18.60 -19.78 -1.80
N LEU A 18 -18.49 -19.89 -0.48
CA LEU A 18 -18.16 -18.74 0.35
C LEU A 18 -16.79 -18.30 -0.18
N ALA A 19 -16.80 -17.35 -1.13
CA ALA A 19 -15.63 -16.57 -1.38
C ALA A 19 -15.36 -15.87 -0.06
N ASP A 20 -14.30 -16.27 0.64
CA ASP A 20 -13.72 -15.41 1.68
C ASP A 20 -13.48 -14.07 0.97
N ALA A 21 -14.22 -13.04 1.38
CA ALA A 21 -14.18 -11.74 0.74
C ALA A 21 -12.85 -11.06 1.08
N ARG A 22 -11.81 -11.43 0.34
CA ARG A 22 -10.49 -10.81 0.36
C ARG A 22 -10.64 -9.32 0.09
N SER A 23 -10.20 -8.51 1.04
CA SER A 23 -10.31 -7.06 0.95
C SER A 23 -8.95 -6.43 0.67
N VAL A 24 -8.96 -5.34 -0.09
CA VAL A 24 -7.79 -4.49 -0.27
C VAL A 24 -8.14 -3.09 0.21
N ILE A 25 -7.36 -2.59 1.16
CA ILE A 25 -7.49 -1.23 1.68
C ILE A 25 -6.19 -0.47 1.41
N ALA A 26 -6.23 0.86 1.52
CA ALA A 26 -5.01 1.66 1.49
C ALA A 26 -4.89 2.51 2.76
N HIS A 27 -3.68 2.59 3.28
CA HIS A 27 -3.36 3.42 4.42
C HIS A 27 -3.41 4.89 4.01
N PHE A 28 -4.10 5.73 4.78
CA PHE A 28 -4.35 7.12 4.48
C PHE A 28 -3.95 7.98 5.67
N MET A 29 -2.99 8.87 5.49
CA MET A 29 -2.54 9.84 6.49
C MET A 29 -3.62 10.91 6.69
N ALA A 30 -4.39 10.82 7.79
CA ALA A 30 -5.39 11.83 8.11
C ALA A 30 -4.73 13.17 8.46
N GLN A 31 -3.48 13.17 8.92
CA GLN A 31 -2.65 14.36 9.11
C GLN A 31 -2.55 15.20 7.83
N ASN A 32 -2.43 14.55 6.67
CA ASN A 32 -2.34 15.24 5.38
C ASN A 32 -3.68 15.86 4.94
N SER A 33 -4.76 15.69 5.71
CA SER A 33 -6.10 16.14 5.36
C SER A 33 -6.49 17.49 5.95
N TYR A 34 -5.60 18.25 6.62
CA TYR A 34 -5.94 19.54 7.26
C TYR A 34 -6.82 20.45 6.37
N SER A 35 -6.38 20.62 5.13
CA SER A 35 -7.01 21.47 4.11
C SER A 35 -8.06 20.74 3.25
N TYR A 36 -8.33 19.46 3.50
CA TYR A 36 -9.28 18.70 2.69
C TYR A 36 -10.71 19.20 2.89
N SER A 37 -11.42 19.30 1.77
CA SER A 37 -12.87 19.35 1.72
C SER A 37 -13.46 17.94 1.50
N VAL A 38 -14.77 17.79 1.65
CA VAL A 38 -15.50 16.56 1.26
C VAL A 38 -15.25 16.20 -0.22
N SER A 39 -15.00 17.19 -1.08
CA SER A 39 -14.74 16.94 -2.51
C SER A 39 -13.37 16.32 -2.78
N ASP A 40 -12.36 16.67 -1.99
CA ASP A 40 -11.03 16.05 -2.02
C ASP A 40 -11.12 14.57 -1.62
N TRP A 41 -11.78 14.29 -0.49
CA TRP A 41 -12.09 12.92 -0.07
C TRP A 41 -12.87 12.14 -1.12
N THR A 42 -13.89 12.76 -1.72
CA THR A 42 -14.70 12.13 -2.77
C THR A 42 -13.86 11.77 -3.99
N ASN A 43 -12.90 12.61 -4.37
CA ASN A 43 -11.99 12.33 -5.47
C ASN A 43 -11.09 11.14 -5.17
N ASP A 44 -10.42 11.17 -4.01
CA ASP A 44 -9.53 10.07 -3.58
C ASP A 44 -10.27 8.73 -3.48
N ILE A 45 -11.47 8.73 -2.89
CA ILE A 45 -12.31 7.54 -2.77
C ILE A 45 -12.69 7.00 -4.16
N LYS A 46 -13.13 7.85 -5.09
CA LYS A 46 -13.49 7.42 -6.44
C LYS A 46 -12.30 6.84 -7.20
N THR A 47 -11.13 7.48 -7.08
CA THR A 47 -9.90 7.00 -7.70
C THR A 47 -9.49 5.64 -7.12
N ALA A 48 -9.52 5.48 -5.79
CA ALA A 48 -9.24 4.22 -5.12
C ALA A 48 -10.22 3.11 -5.52
N GLN A 49 -11.53 3.39 -5.54
CA GLN A 49 -12.55 2.46 -5.99
C GLN A 49 -12.34 2.02 -7.45
N SER A 50 -11.90 2.92 -8.33
CA SER A 50 -11.70 2.61 -9.75
C SER A 50 -10.64 1.52 -10.01
N ILE A 51 -9.71 1.33 -9.08
CA ILE A 51 -8.70 0.27 -9.13
C ILE A 51 -9.01 -0.91 -8.20
N GLY A 52 -10.18 -0.90 -7.56
CA GLY A 52 -10.66 -1.99 -6.72
C GLY A 52 -10.19 -1.93 -5.27
N ILE A 53 -9.72 -0.79 -4.75
CA ILE A 53 -9.54 -0.61 -3.31
C ILE A 53 -10.94 -0.48 -2.67
N ASP A 54 -11.16 -1.19 -1.56
CA ASP A 54 -12.45 -1.26 -0.85
C ASP A 54 -12.62 -0.18 0.22
N GLY A 55 -11.50 0.32 0.76
CA GLY A 55 -11.52 1.26 1.86
C GLY A 55 -10.18 1.92 2.17
N PHE A 56 -10.22 2.89 3.08
CA PHE A 56 -9.04 3.49 3.67
C PHE A 56 -8.88 3.13 5.15
N ALA A 57 -7.66 2.80 5.54
CA ALA A 57 -7.23 2.82 6.92
C ALA A 57 -6.74 4.23 7.27
N LEU A 58 -7.54 4.95 8.05
CA LEU A 58 -7.23 6.32 8.43
C LEU A 58 -6.18 6.30 9.53
N ASN A 59 -4.93 6.62 9.20
CA ASN A 59 -3.89 6.91 10.18
C ASN A 59 -4.28 8.18 10.93
N VAL A 60 -4.51 8.07 12.23
CA VAL A 60 -4.95 9.19 13.06
C VAL A 60 -3.86 9.49 14.07
N ALA A 61 -3.43 10.75 14.13
CA ALA A 61 -2.59 11.31 15.18
C ALA A 61 -3.46 11.97 16.26
N VAL A 62 -2.97 13.02 16.89
CA VAL A 62 -3.66 13.71 18.00
C VAL A 62 -3.97 15.17 17.68
N ASP A 63 -3.96 15.51 16.39
CA ASP A 63 -4.23 16.87 15.94
C ASP A 63 -5.73 17.21 16.05
N ASP A 64 -6.02 18.47 16.41
CA ASP A 64 -7.38 18.91 16.75
C ASP A 64 -8.36 18.90 15.56
N TYR A 65 -7.86 19.07 14.35
CA TYR A 65 -8.66 19.12 13.13
C TYR A 65 -9.02 17.74 12.58
N GLU A 66 -8.26 16.69 12.89
CA GLU A 66 -8.43 15.36 12.29
C GLU A 66 -9.81 14.80 12.55
N THR A 67 -10.37 15.02 13.74
CA THR A 67 -11.75 14.58 14.06
C THR A 67 -12.77 15.12 13.07
N ASN A 68 -12.65 16.40 12.68
CA ASN A 68 -13.55 17.01 11.70
C ASN A 68 -13.28 16.49 10.29
N ARG A 69 -12.00 16.31 9.91
CA ARG A 69 -11.64 15.77 8.59
C ARG A 69 -12.06 14.32 8.41
N ILE A 70 -12.05 13.52 9.47
CA ILE A 70 -12.56 12.16 9.47
C ILE A 70 -14.09 12.16 9.31
N ALA A 71 -14.80 13.08 9.95
CA ALA A 71 -16.23 13.25 9.70
C ALA A 71 -16.54 13.65 8.23
N ASP A 72 -15.71 14.49 7.63
CA ASP A 72 -15.78 14.80 6.19
C ASP A 72 -15.51 13.56 5.32
N ALA A 73 -14.56 12.71 5.71
CA ALA A 73 -14.27 11.44 5.04
C ALA A 73 -15.48 10.48 5.06
N TYR A 74 -16.12 10.31 6.22
CA TYR A 74 -17.35 9.51 6.33
C TYR A 74 -18.49 10.07 5.49
N THR A 75 -18.65 11.40 5.47
CA THR A 75 -19.63 12.10 4.62
C THR A 75 -19.40 11.80 3.14
N ALA A 76 -18.15 11.74 2.68
CA ALA A 76 -17.80 11.37 1.31
C ALA A 76 -17.99 9.87 1.03
N ALA A 77 -17.66 9.01 1.99
CA ALA A 77 -17.62 7.56 1.81
C ALA A 77 -19.02 6.92 1.77
N GLU A 78 -19.94 7.35 2.64
CA GLU A 78 -21.31 6.81 2.74
C GLU A 78 -22.07 6.72 1.42
N PRO A 79 -22.19 7.80 0.61
CA PRO A 79 -22.89 7.72 -0.67
C PRO A 79 -22.17 6.84 -1.71
N LEU A 80 -20.89 6.53 -1.51
CA LEU A 80 -20.08 5.71 -2.41
C LEU A 80 -19.95 4.25 -1.93
N GLY A 81 -20.47 3.92 -0.74
CA GLY A 81 -20.33 2.61 -0.12
C GLY A 81 -18.88 2.20 0.19
N PHE A 82 -17.97 3.17 0.20
CA PHE A 82 -16.54 2.94 0.47
C PHE A 82 -16.30 2.76 1.96
N LYS A 83 -15.34 1.93 2.34
CA LYS A 83 -15.10 1.60 3.74
C LYS A 83 -14.01 2.45 4.37
N LEU A 84 -14.14 2.72 5.66
CA LEU A 84 -13.18 3.43 6.48
C LEU A 84 -12.97 2.64 7.78
N LEU A 85 -11.73 2.53 8.23
CA LEU A 85 -11.39 2.08 9.57
C LEU A 85 -10.38 3.03 10.21
N TYR A 86 -10.34 3.01 11.54
CA TYR A 86 -9.34 3.74 12.31
C TYR A 86 -8.05 2.92 12.41
N SER A 87 -6.93 3.55 12.05
CA SER A 87 -5.57 3.13 12.36
C SER A 87 -4.95 4.16 13.30
N PHE A 88 -4.94 3.89 14.61
CA PHE A 88 -4.37 4.85 15.56
C PHE A 88 -2.84 4.84 15.51
N ASP A 89 -2.23 6.00 15.26
CA ASP A 89 -0.79 6.15 15.33
C ASP A 89 -0.36 6.20 16.80
N MET A 90 0.20 5.08 17.26
CA MET A 90 0.62 4.92 18.64
C MET A 90 2.04 5.45 18.88
N SER A 91 2.62 6.24 17.97
CA SER A 91 3.79 7.08 18.29
C SER A 91 3.39 8.29 19.14
N TYR A 92 2.12 8.68 19.09
CA TYR A 92 1.52 9.72 19.91
C TYR A 92 0.95 9.18 21.23
N SER A 93 0.66 10.10 22.16
CA SER A 93 0.07 9.77 23.46
C SER A 93 -1.46 9.70 23.38
N TRP A 94 -2.01 8.49 23.59
CA TRP A 94 -3.44 8.25 23.56
C TRP A 94 -4.02 7.94 24.95
N THR A 95 -5.22 8.44 25.21
CA THR A 95 -6.05 7.94 26.31
C THR A 95 -7.06 6.92 25.76
N GLN A 96 -7.47 5.98 26.62
CA GLN A 96 -8.53 5.03 26.24
C GLN A 96 -9.81 5.77 25.87
N ASP A 97 -10.20 6.80 26.63
CA ASP A 97 -11.42 7.56 26.41
C ASP A 97 -11.44 8.27 25.05
N THR A 98 -10.30 8.80 24.59
CA THR A 98 -10.18 9.41 23.27
C THR A 98 -10.41 8.38 22.16
N ILE A 99 -9.73 7.22 22.22
CA ILE A 99 -9.90 6.14 21.23
C ILE A 99 -11.36 5.64 21.24
N VAL A 100 -11.92 5.38 22.42
CA VAL A 100 -13.31 4.95 22.59
C VAL A 100 -14.27 5.95 21.95
N SER A 101 -14.06 7.25 22.18
CA SER A 101 -14.92 8.31 21.65
C SER A 101 -14.87 8.38 20.11
N LEU A 102 -13.67 8.27 19.52
CA LEU A 102 -13.50 8.30 18.07
C LEU A 102 -14.15 7.08 17.40
N VAL A 103 -13.93 5.88 17.94
CA VAL A 103 -14.58 4.66 17.43
C VAL A 103 -16.10 4.76 17.56
N ALA A 104 -16.60 5.21 18.72
CA ALA A 104 -18.03 5.35 18.97
C ALA A 104 -18.71 6.41 18.07
N ALA A 105 -17.99 7.46 17.66
CA ALA A 105 -18.57 8.51 16.82
C ALA A 105 -19.07 7.99 15.46
N HIS A 106 -18.42 6.96 14.91
CA HIS A 106 -18.73 6.47 13.57
C HIS A 106 -19.18 5.00 13.51
N HIS A 107 -19.23 4.26 14.62
CA HIS A 107 -19.50 2.81 14.62
C HIS A 107 -20.81 2.36 13.92
N THR A 108 -21.80 3.26 13.79
CA THR A 108 -23.08 2.98 13.11
C THR A 108 -23.09 3.38 11.63
N SER A 109 -22.04 4.04 11.15
CA SER A 109 -21.94 4.45 9.75
C SER A 109 -21.91 3.22 8.85
N THR A 110 -22.61 3.31 7.71
CA THR A 110 -22.56 2.27 6.67
C THR A 110 -21.19 2.14 6.02
N SER A 111 -20.31 3.14 6.21
CA SER A 111 -18.93 3.14 5.73
C SER A 111 -17.94 2.63 6.75
N THR A 112 -18.31 2.35 8.00
CA THR A 112 -17.37 1.72 8.93
C THR A 112 -17.06 0.30 8.48
N TYR A 113 -15.78 -0.01 8.34
CA TYR A 113 -15.32 -1.34 7.99
C TYR A 113 -15.57 -2.30 9.16
N LEU A 114 -16.26 -3.40 8.88
CA LEU A 114 -16.54 -4.44 9.86
C LEU A 114 -15.79 -5.72 9.49
N TRP A 115 -15.11 -6.30 10.47
CA TRP A 115 -14.57 -7.66 10.40
C TRP A 115 -15.39 -8.57 11.30
N ASN A 116 -16.01 -9.62 10.74
CA ASN A 116 -16.89 -10.53 11.49
C ASN A 116 -17.96 -9.80 12.33
N ASN A 117 -18.61 -8.77 11.75
CA ASN A 117 -19.59 -7.88 12.39
C ASN A 117 -19.06 -7.03 13.57
N GLN A 118 -17.75 -6.90 13.72
CA GLN A 118 -17.09 -6.05 14.71
C GLN A 118 -16.37 -4.91 13.99
N VAL A 119 -16.32 -3.72 14.59
CA VAL A 119 -15.56 -2.60 14.01
C VAL A 119 -14.08 -2.99 13.97
N LEU A 120 -13.48 -2.99 12.78
CA LEU A 120 -12.04 -3.25 12.68
C LEU A 120 -11.28 -2.00 13.13
N VAL A 121 -10.31 -2.20 14.04
CA VAL A 121 -9.39 -1.16 14.49
C VAL A 121 -7.97 -1.68 14.31
N THR A 122 -7.12 -0.88 13.68
CA THR A 122 -5.70 -1.14 13.52
C THR A 122 -4.89 -0.05 14.23
N THR A 123 -3.56 -0.19 14.21
CA THR A 123 -2.63 0.76 14.82
C THR A 123 -1.37 0.85 13.98
N TYR A 124 -0.51 1.82 14.29
CA TYR A 124 0.90 1.86 13.91
C TYR A 124 1.77 2.11 15.15
N SER A 125 3.10 1.84 15.10
CA SER A 125 4.16 2.15 16.12
C SER A 125 4.66 0.98 17.01
N PRO A 126 5.88 1.04 17.61
CA PRO A 126 6.60 -0.11 18.20
C PRO A 126 6.10 -0.65 19.56
N THR A 127 4.90 -0.32 20.02
CA THR A 127 4.33 -0.56 21.39
C THR A 127 4.62 0.53 22.42
N ASN A 128 3.72 1.50 22.54
CA ASN A 128 3.66 2.39 23.71
C ASN A 128 2.52 2.01 24.70
N THR A 129 1.74 0.98 24.37
CA THR A 129 0.60 0.50 25.17
C THR A 129 0.76 -0.94 25.63
N THR A 130 0.17 -1.24 26.78
CA THR A 130 0.06 -2.59 27.34
C THR A 130 -1.22 -3.30 26.90
N ASP A 131 -1.31 -4.62 27.11
CA ASP A 131 -2.57 -5.35 26.93
C ASP A 131 -3.71 -4.76 27.77
N SER A 132 -3.43 -4.35 29.02
CA SER A 132 -4.44 -3.75 29.90
C SER A 132 -5.05 -2.46 29.33
N PHE A 133 -4.30 -1.71 28.52
CA PHE A 133 -4.83 -0.54 27.83
C PHE A 133 -5.91 -0.95 26.82
N TRP A 134 -5.61 -1.92 25.96
CA TRP A 134 -6.53 -2.39 24.93
C TRP A 134 -7.70 -3.20 25.49
N ALA A 135 -7.49 -3.96 26.56
CA ALA A 135 -8.54 -4.60 27.33
C ALA A 135 -9.54 -3.55 27.87
N GLY A 136 -9.03 -2.42 28.35
CA GLY A 136 -9.83 -1.29 28.81
C GLY A 136 -10.64 -0.64 27.68
N VAL A 137 -10.02 -0.34 26.54
CA VAL A 137 -10.70 0.17 25.33
C VAL A 137 -11.84 -0.76 24.90
N LYS A 138 -11.56 -2.06 24.78
CA LYS A 138 -12.56 -3.08 24.41
C LYS A 138 -13.71 -3.13 25.41
N SER A 139 -13.42 -3.12 26.70
CA SER A 139 -14.43 -3.14 27.76
C SER A 139 -15.32 -1.90 27.73
N SER A 140 -14.73 -0.71 27.59
CA SER A 140 -15.44 0.56 27.52
C SER A 140 -16.37 0.62 26.30
N LEU A 141 -15.90 0.19 25.11
CA LEU A 141 -16.74 0.09 23.92
C LEU A 141 -17.85 -0.95 24.09
N ALA A 142 -17.54 -2.12 24.66
CA ALA A 142 -18.53 -3.17 24.90
C ALA A 142 -19.64 -2.71 25.85
N SER A 143 -19.31 -1.88 26.86
CA SER A 143 -20.31 -1.29 27.76
C SER A 143 -21.30 -0.34 27.06
N GLN A 144 -20.94 0.16 25.86
CA GLN A 144 -21.77 0.97 24.98
C GLN A 144 -22.47 0.15 23.88
N GLY A 145 -22.30 -1.19 23.89
CA GLY A 145 -22.83 -2.08 22.86
C GLY A 145 -21.99 -2.14 21.57
N ILE A 146 -20.75 -1.64 21.60
CA ILE A 146 -19.83 -1.63 20.46
C ILE A 146 -18.79 -2.72 20.64
N THR A 147 -18.60 -3.57 19.63
CA THR A 147 -17.54 -4.58 19.63
C THR A 147 -16.51 -4.25 18.56
N ILE A 148 -15.24 -4.45 18.88
CA ILE A 148 -14.13 -4.23 17.94
C ILE A 148 -13.34 -5.51 17.72
N SER A 149 -12.83 -5.66 16.50
CA SER A 149 -11.75 -6.57 16.16
C SER A 149 -10.46 -5.76 16.10
N LEU A 150 -9.50 -6.07 16.96
CA LEU A 150 -8.24 -5.32 17.07
C LEU A 150 -7.10 -6.08 16.37
N ALA A 151 -6.56 -5.49 15.30
CA ALA A 151 -5.44 -6.02 14.53
C ALA A 151 -4.30 -4.98 14.44
N PRO A 152 -3.44 -4.91 15.47
CA PRO A 152 -2.44 -3.84 15.57
C PRO A 152 -1.26 -4.09 14.64
N ALA A 153 -0.67 -3.01 14.12
CA ALA A 153 0.63 -3.04 13.48
C ALA A 153 1.68 -2.55 14.47
N LEU A 154 2.51 -3.50 14.93
CA LEU A 154 3.55 -3.25 15.90
C LEU A 154 4.91 -3.42 15.23
N THR A 155 5.62 -2.33 15.01
CA THR A 155 6.87 -2.36 14.23
C THR A 155 7.97 -3.19 14.88
N VAL A 156 7.97 -3.37 16.22
CA VAL A 156 8.90 -4.31 16.90
C VAL A 156 8.65 -5.78 16.56
N TYR A 157 7.45 -6.16 16.14
CA TYR A 157 7.07 -7.54 15.81
C TYR A 157 7.38 -7.88 14.33
N ARG A 158 8.56 -7.44 13.85
CA ARG A 158 9.11 -7.80 12.53
C ARG A 158 9.69 -9.20 12.52
N ASP A 159 10.37 -9.58 13.60
CA ASP A 159 11.08 -10.85 13.70
C ASP A 159 10.06 -12.01 13.80
N PRO A 160 10.12 -13.00 12.88
CA PRO A 160 9.29 -14.21 12.95
C PRO A 160 9.39 -14.95 14.28
N SER A 161 10.55 -14.88 14.96
CA SER A 161 10.79 -15.57 16.24
C SER A 161 9.88 -15.08 17.38
N LEU A 162 9.41 -13.82 17.29
CA LEU A 162 8.55 -13.19 18.29
C LEU A 162 7.06 -13.57 18.14
N ALA A 163 6.67 -14.17 17.02
CA ALA A 163 5.27 -14.44 16.69
C ALA A 163 4.56 -15.30 17.74
N THR A 164 5.24 -16.33 18.26
CA THR A 164 4.68 -17.27 19.25
C THR A 164 4.32 -16.56 20.57
N GLY A 165 5.03 -15.49 20.92
CA GLY A 165 4.82 -14.75 22.17
C GLY A 165 3.71 -13.69 22.09
N LEU A 166 3.45 -13.13 20.89
CA LEU A 166 2.59 -11.95 20.72
C LEU A 166 1.22 -12.13 21.37
N PHE A 167 0.46 -13.15 20.98
CA PHE A 167 -0.92 -13.36 21.43
C PHE A 167 -1.04 -13.86 22.88
N SER A 168 0.07 -14.27 23.48
CA SER A 168 0.14 -14.56 24.92
C SER A 168 0.39 -13.28 25.72
N SER A 169 1.24 -12.39 25.21
CA SER A 169 1.53 -11.08 25.81
C SER A 169 0.37 -10.09 25.66
N PHE A 170 -0.39 -10.22 24.58
CA PHE A 170 -1.55 -9.37 24.28
C PHE A 170 -2.82 -10.19 24.03
N PRO A 171 -3.45 -10.74 25.08
CA PRO A 171 -4.72 -11.44 24.97
C PRO A 171 -5.84 -10.65 24.30
N SER A 172 -5.77 -9.31 24.32
CA SER A 172 -6.76 -8.41 23.73
C SER A 172 -6.65 -8.28 22.21
N PHE A 173 -5.58 -8.76 21.58
CA PHE A 173 -5.45 -8.71 20.12
C PHE A 173 -6.22 -9.87 19.47
N ASP A 174 -7.01 -9.56 18.45
CA ASP A 174 -7.78 -10.55 17.69
C ASP A 174 -7.14 -10.83 16.33
N GLY A 175 -6.43 -9.85 15.77
CA GLY A 175 -5.73 -9.97 14.50
C GLY A 175 -4.29 -9.50 14.63
N PHE A 176 -3.61 -9.39 13.50
CA PHE A 176 -2.28 -8.80 13.43
C PHE A 176 -2.09 -8.14 12.07
N PHE A 177 -1.52 -6.94 12.08
CA PHE A 177 -1.11 -6.25 10.87
C PHE A 177 0.42 -6.27 10.77
N ASN A 178 0.95 -6.98 9.78
CA ASN A 178 2.35 -6.85 9.42
C ASN A 178 2.59 -5.56 8.63
N TRP A 179 3.01 -4.51 9.35
CA TRP A 179 3.35 -3.20 8.79
C TRP A 179 4.49 -3.25 7.76
N TRP A 180 5.43 -4.17 7.94
CA TRP A 180 6.66 -4.18 7.19
C TRP A 180 6.41 -4.53 5.72
N SER A 181 6.52 -3.50 4.90
CA SER A 181 6.36 -3.58 3.45
C SER A 181 7.68 -3.41 2.70
N TRP A 182 8.77 -3.04 3.39
CA TRP A 182 10.11 -2.85 2.81
C TRP A 182 11.18 -3.67 3.56
N PRO A 183 12.33 -3.97 2.92
CA PRO A 183 13.50 -4.47 3.63
C PRO A 183 14.11 -3.34 4.46
N ALA A 184 13.92 -3.35 5.78
CA ALA A 184 14.44 -2.29 6.63
C ALA A 184 15.95 -2.41 6.84
N ASP A 185 16.68 -1.39 6.39
CA ASP A 185 18.11 -1.16 6.58
C ASP A 185 19.01 -2.33 6.09
N VAL A 186 18.56 -3.07 5.07
CA VAL A 186 19.33 -4.18 4.47
C VAL A 186 19.28 -4.17 2.95
N ASP A 187 20.40 -4.53 2.31
CA ASP A 187 20.51 -4.71 0.86
C ASP A 187 20.07 -6.11 0.43
N GLU A 188 18.87 -6.51 0.84
CA GLU A 188 18.28 -7.82 0.58
C GLU A 188 16.78 -7.71 0.31
N LYS A 189 16.20 -8.65 -0.45
CA LYS A 189 14.75 -8.66 -0.68
C LYS A 189 14.01 -9.03 0.61
N LEU A 190 12.88 -8.37 0.86
CA LEU A 190 11.97 -8.75 1.93
C LEU A 190 11.42 -10.17 1.66
N THR A 191 11.37 -11.02 2.69
CA THR A 191 10.84 -12.38 2.60
C THR A 191 9.42 -12.46 3.17
N THR A 192 8.79 -13.63 3.02
CA THR A 192 7.47 -13.94 3.58
C THR A 192 7.53 -14.60 4.96
N ASP A 193 8.71 -14.71 5.57
CA ASP A 193 8.88 -15.51 6.80
C ASP A 193 8.08 -14.93 7.97
N THR A 194 8.09 -13.60 8.10
CA THR A 194 7.26 -12.88 9.07
C THR A 194 5.79 -13.14 8.78
N ASP A 195 5.38 -13.07 7.52
CA ASP A 195 3.97 -13.24 7.17
C ASP A 195 3.45 -14.64 7.56
N VAL A 196 4.19 -15.69 7.20
CA VAL A 196 3.87 -17.08 7.55
C VAL A 196 3.86 -17.29 9.06
N ALA A 197 4.84 -16.74 9.79
CA ALA A 197 4.95 -16.92 11.23
C ALA A 197 3.76 -16.32 11.99
N TYR A 198 3.34 -15.10 11.65
CA TYR A 198 2.24 -14.43 12.33
C TYR A 198 0.86 -14.96 11.91
N GLN A 199 0.66 -15.35 10.64
CA GLN A 199 -0.54 -16.10 10.25
C GLN A 199 -0.70 -17.39 11.06
N LYS A 200 0.40 -18.14 11.22
CA LYS A 200 0.40 -19.36 12.02
C LYS A 200 0.12 -19.08 13.50
N ALA A 201 0.78 -18.08 14.08
CA ALA A 201 0.59 -17.73 15.48
C ALA A 201 -0.85 -17.29 15.78
N LEU A 202 -1.48 -16.53 14.88
CA LEU A 202 -2.88 -16.11 14.98
C LEU A 202 -3.82 -17.32 15.03
N LYS A 203 -3.60 -18.28 14.12
CA LYS A 203 -4.37 -19.54 14.05
C LYS A 203 -4.16 -20.41 15.29
N ASP A 204 -2.92 -20.61 15.72
CA ASP A 204 -2.59 -21.46 16.88
C ASP A 204 -3.16 -20.88 18.18
N ALA A 205 -3.21 -19.56 18.30
CA ALA A 205 -3.84 -18.86 19.42
C ALA A 205 -5.38 -18.83 19.35
N GLY A 206 -6.00 -19.39 18.31
CA GLY A 206 -7.44 -19.45 18.14
C GLY A 206 -8.11 -18.09 17.97
N ARG A 207 -7.39 -17.11 17.40
CA ARG A 207 -7.89 -15.75 17.19
C ARG A 207 -8.76 -15.65 15.93
N THR A 208 -9.67 -14.68 15.91
CA THR A 208 -10.70 -14.54 14.87
C THR A 208 -10.65 -13.21 14.11
N GLY A 209 -9.71 -12.32 14.45
CA GLY A 209 -9.41 -11.11 13.70
C GLY A 209 -8.56 -11.39 12.46
N PRO A 210 -8.38 -10.39 11.58
CA PRO A 210 -7.69 -10.59 10.31
C PRO A 210 -6.18 -10.65 10.49
N TYR A 211 -5.52 -11.39 9.61
CA TYR A 211 -4.13 -11.16 9.26
C TYR A 211 -4.06 -10.15 8.10
N ILE A 212 -3.46 -8.98 8.37
CA ILE A 212 -3.28 -7.90 7.40
C ILE A 212 -1.82 -7.87 6.95
N MET A 213 -1.60 -7.80 5.64
CA MET A 213 -0.27 -7.75 5.03
C MET A 213 -0.07 -6.42 4.30
N ALA A 214 1.01 -5.71 4.63
CA ALA A 214 1.38 -4.49 3.92
C ALA A 214 2.07 -4.78 2.57
N VAL A 215 1.71 -4.00 1.56
CA VAL A 215 2.44 -3.87 0.28
C VAL A 215 2.72 -2.39 0.01
N SER A 216 3.92 -2.07 -0.50
CA SER A 216 4.34 -0.69 -0.75
C SER A 216 5.27 -0.61 -1.96
N PRO A 217 5.21 0.44 -2.80
CA PRO A 217 6.05 0.52 -3.99
C PRO A 217 7.47 1.01 -3.69
N TRP A 218 7.63 1.88 -2.70
CA TRP A 218 8.86 2.62 -2.42
C TRP A 218 8.96 2.98 -0.94
N GLN A 219 10.10 3.52 -0.51
CA GLN A 219 10.24 4.20 0.78
C GLN A 219 11.47 5.11 0.73
N PHE A 220 11.24 6.41 0.82
CA PHE A 220 12.27 7.42 0.95
C PHE A 220 11.73 8.63 1.68
N LYS A 221 12.49 9.13 2.65
CA LYS A 221 12.24 10.43 3.24
C LYS A 221 13.53 11.17 3.55
N GLU A 222 13.41 12.48 3.52
CA GLU A 222 14.42 13.42 4.01
C GLU A 222 13.67 14.45 4.85
N ASN A 223 13.97 14.45 6.15
CA ASN A 223 13.36 15.24 7.22
C ASN A 223 14.38 16.20 7.86
N GLY A 224 15.54 16.39 7.21
CA GLY A 224 16.62 17.23 7.70
C GLY A 224 17.36 16.69 8.93
N ASP A 225 17.23 15.40 9.22
CA ASP A 225 17.98 14.70 10.28
C ASP A 225 18.56 13.41 9.73
N GLN A 226 19.88 13.31 9.64
CA GLN A 226 20.58 12.15 9.10
C GLN A 226 20.22 10.81 9.78
N ASN A 227 19.72 10.84 11.02
CA ASN A 227 19.25 9.62 11.69
C ASN A 227 17.82 9.21 11.28
N ASP A 228 17.02 10.17 10.81
CA ASP A 228 15.65 9.99 10.33
C ASP A 228 15.53 10.06 8.79
N ASP A 229 16.63 10.29 8.08
CA ASP A 229 16.67 10.29 6.62
C ASP A 229 17.12 8.92 6.09
N TRP A 230 16.31 8.28 5.24
CA TRP A 230 16.64 6.98 4.67
C TRP A 230 15.95 6.73 3.34
N VAL A 231 16.51 5.79 2.57
CA VAL A 231 15.85 5.12 1.45
C VAL A 231 15.93 3.62 1.66
N GLU A 232 14.82 2.89 1.53
CA GLU A 232 14.86 1.42 1.62
C GLU A 232 15.01 0.80 0.23
N LEU A 233 15.57 -0.41 0.17
CA LEU A 233 15.72 -1.14 -1.09
C LEU A 233 14.36 -1.47 -1.72
N SER A 234 13.94 -0.62 -2.66
CA SER A 234 12.59 -0.64 -3.23
C SER A 234 12.52 -0.85 -4.74
N ASP A 235 13.68 -0.90 -5.40
CA ASP A 235 13.83 -0.98 -6.87
C ASP A 235 12.90 -1.97 -7.58
N GLN A 236 12.65 -3.14 -6.97
CA GLN A 236 11.77 -4.19 -7.50
C GLN A 236 10.61 -4.55 -6.56
N LEU A 237 10.46 -3.81 -5.46
CA LEU A 237 9.59 -4.17 -4.34
C LEU A 237 8.13 -4.27 -4.76
N TRP A 238 7.67 -3.32 -5.58
CA TRP A 238 6.29 -3.29 -6.06
C TRP A 238 5.90 -4.54 -6.84
N ASP A 239 6.83 -5.19 -7.54
CA ASP A 239 6.54 -6.45 -8.22
C ASP A 239 6.51 -7.62 -7.22
N TYR A 240 7.63 -7.88 -6.55
CA TYR A 240 7.76 -9.11 -5.77
C TYR A 240 6.88 -9.13 -4.51
N ARG A 241 6.59 -7.97 -3.89
CA ARG A 241 5.76 -7.94 -2.67
C ARG A 241 4.29 -8.20 -2.97
N TRP A 242 3.78 -7.76 -4.13
CA TRP A 242 2.46 -8.16 -4.61
C TRP A 242 2.38 -9.66 -4.93
N GLN A 243 3.42 -10.21 -5.58
CA GLN A 243 3.48 -11.67 -5.82
C GLN A 243 3.51 -12.46 -4.51
N GLN A 244 4.22 -11.97 -3.49
CA GLN A 244 4.20 -12.55 -2.14
C GLN A 244 2.80 -12.47 -1.53
N ALA A 245 2.07 -11.36 -1.68
CA ALA A 245 0.70 -11.26 -1.17
C ALA A 245 -0.25 -12.29 -1.81
N LEU A 246 -0.07 -12.61 -3.10
CA LEU A 246 -0.80 -13.70 -3.74
C LEU A 246 -0.45 -15.08 -3.16
N GLN A 247 0.80 -15.30 -2.76
CA GLN A 247 1.27 -16.56 -2.15
C GLN A 247 0.79 -16.71 -0.70
N ILE A 248 0.90 -15.64 0.07
CA ILE A 248 0.49 -15.59 1.48
C ILE A 248 -1.03 -15.63 1.60
N ALA A 249 -1.75 -15.05 0.64
CA ALA A 249 -3.19 -14.92 0.65
C ALA A 249 -3.70 -14.43 2.02
N PRO A 250 -3.30 -13.21 2.46
CA PRO A 250 -3.76 -12.64 3.72
C PRO A 250 -5.30 -12.49 3.71
N ASP A 251 -5.87 -12.12 4.86
CA ASP A 251 -7.28 -11.76 4.92
C ASP A 251 -7.52 -10.39 4.25
N ILE A 252 -6.59 -9.47 4.51
CA ILE A 252 -6.58 -8.10 3.99
C ILE A 252 -5.19 -7.76 3.47
N VAL A 253 -5.12 -7.18 2.28
CA VAL A 253 -3.92 -6.47 1.83
C VAL A 253 -4.11 -4.99 2.13
N GLU A 254 -3.14 -4.37 2.80
CA GLU A 254 -3.10 -2.93 3.02
C GLU A 254 -1.99 -2.31 2.17
N ILE A 255 -2.35 -1.41 1.26
CA ILE A 255 -1.38 -0.64 0.49
C ILE A 255 -0.87 0.51 1.36
N VAL A 256 0.42 0.51 1.62
CA VAL A 256 1.13 1.55 2.39
C VAL A 256 1.93 2.39 1.36
N THR A 257 1.42 3.52 0.88
CA THR A 257 0.20 4.24 1.32
C THR A 257 -0.58 4.85 0.15
N TRP A 258 -1.76 5.41 0.44
CA TRP A 258 -2.50 6.24 -0.49
C TRP A 258 -1.86 7.63 -0.66
N ASN A 259 -1.55 8.33 0.44
CA ASN A 259 -1.21 9.77 0.41
C ASN A 259 -0.06 10.18 1.36
N ASP A 260 0.82 9.25 1.75
CA ASP A 260 2.01 9.64 2.52
C ASP A 260 3.09 10.17 1.59
N TYR A 261 3.00 11.47 1.29
CA TYR A 261 3.88 12.13 0.34
C TYR A 261 5.30 12.28 0.86
N GLY A 262 5.47 12.55 2.17
CA GLY A 262 6.78 12.75 2.78
C GLY A 262 7.63 11.48 2.83
N GLU A 263 7.00 10.30 2.85
CA GLU A 263 7.70 9.02 2.81
C GLU A 263 7.77 8.41 1.39
N SER A 264 7.38 9.16 0.37
CA SER A 264 7.58 8.83 -1.05
C SER A 264 6.98 7.48 -1.50
N HIS A 265 6.02 6.93 -0.75
CA HIS A 265 5.45 5.62 -1.03
C HIS A 265 3.94 5.64 -1.30
N TYR A 266 3.42 6.83 -1.53
CA TYR A 266 2.05 7.07 -1.93
C TYR A 266 1.78 6.58 -3.36
N ILE A 267 0.56 6.10 -3.61
CA ILE A 267 0.04 5.78 -4.96
C ILE A 267 -1.12 6.68 -5.39
N GLY A 268 -1.58 7.56 -4.52
CA GLY A 268 -2.57 8.61 -4.80
C GLY A 268 -1.99 9.73 -5.65
N ASP A 269 -2.86 10.60 -6.14
CA ASP A 269 -2.40 11.85 -6.78
C ASP A 269 -1.96 12.83 -5.69
N ILE A 270 -0.91 13.62 -5.94
CA ILE A 270 -0.54 14.70 -5.02
C ILE A 270 -1.66 15.73 -5.00
N ASN A 271 -2.40 15.80 -3.90
CA ASN A 271 -3.45 16.79 -3.75
C ASN A 271 -2.83 18.19 -3.53
N SER A 272 -3.15 19.12 -4.42
CA SER A 272 -2.61 20.49 -4.42
C SER A 272 -2.99 21.34 -3.20
N ASN A 273 -3.99 20.91 -2.42
CA ASN A 273 -4.43 21.60 -1.19
C ASN A 273 -3.61 21.18 0.04
N VAL A 274 -2.84 20.10 -0.04
CA VAL A 274 -2.07 19.55 1.08
C VAL A 274 -0.88 20.45 1.39
N ASP A 275 -0.72 20.78 2.67
CA ASP A 275 0.54 21.30 3.17
C ASP A 275 1.53 20.13 3.32
N LEU A 276 2.57 20.13 2.50
CA LEU A 276 3.62 19.12 2.54
C LEU A 276 4.61 19.35 3.70
N GLY A 277 4.42 20.40 4.50
CA GLY A 277 5.28 20.73 5.62
C GLY A 277 6.60 21.35 5.18
N THR A 278 7.66 21.14 5.96
CA THR A 278 8.93 21.86 5.80
C THR A 278 9.85 21.25 4.74
N TYR A 279 10.01 19.91 4.75
CA TYR A 279 11.06 19.24 3.97
C TYR A 279 10.55 18.60 2.68
N ALA A 280 9.37 17.96 2.71
CA ALA A 280 8.78 17.32 1.54
C ALA A 280 8.56 18.25 0.32
N PRO A 281 8.31 19.57 0.44
CA PRO A 281 8.31 20.47 -0.71
C PRO A 281 9.61 20.47 -1.54
N ASN A 282 10.73 20.01 -0.99
CA ASN A 282 12.01 19.95 -1.71
C ASN A 282 12.15 18.72 -2.63
N TYR A 283 11.36 17.66 -2.42
CA TYR A 283 11.51 16.39 -3.16
C TYR A 283 10.21 15.73 -3.65
N VAL A 284 9.03 16.21 -3.23
CA VAL A 284 7.73 15.69 -3.70
C VAL A 284 7.24 16.35 -4.99
N PRO A 285 7.31 17.68 -5.19
CA PRO A 285 6.74 18.31 -6.38
C PRO A 285 7.33 17.78 -7.68
N GLY A 286 6.47 17.28 -8.58
CA GLY A 286 6.86 16.73 -9.88
C GLY A 286 7.22 15.23 -9.88
N PHE A 287 7.36 14.60 -8.71
CA PHE A 287 7.64 13.18 -8.57
C PHE A 287 6.33 12.39 -8.41
N VAL A 288 5.55 12.32 -9.49
CA VAL A 288 4.21 11.71 -9.47
C VAL A 288 4.27 10.19 -9.46
N HIS A 289 3.36 9.57 -8.70
CA HIS A 289 3.30 8.10 -8.49
C HIS A 289 2.02 7.43 -9.00
N ALA A 290 1.11 8.20 -9.58
CA ALA A 290 -0.23 7.75 -9.98
C ALA A 290 -0.22 6.47 -10.84
N ASP A 291 0.75 6.30 -11.72
CA ASP A 291 0.82 5.18 -12.66
C ASP A 291 1.15 3.84 -11.96
N TRP A 292 1.65 3.83 -10.72
CA TRP A 292 1.73 2.60 -9.93
C TRP A 292 0.35 2.01 -9.61
N ARG A 293 -0.73 2.80 -9.71
CA ARG A 293 -2.10 2.30 -9.59
C ARG A 293 -2.48 1.30 -10.69
N ILE A 294 -1.85 1.36 -11.86
CA ILE A 294 -2.06 0.38 -12.96
C ILE A 294 -1.59 -1.01 -12.50
N VAL A 295 -0.43 -1.07 -11.85
CA VAL A 295 0.11 -2.31 -11.28
C VAL A 295 -0.76 -2.79 -10.13
N ALA A 296 -1.16 -1.88 -9.22
CA ALA A 296 -2.05 -2.20 -8.13
C ALA A 296 -3.37 -2.80 -8.64
N GLN A 297 -4.00 -2.20 -9.64
CA GLN A 297 -5.25 -2.68 -10.22
C GLN A 297 -5.14 -4.13 -10.72
N TYR A 298 -4.05 -4.47 -11.41
CA TYR A 298 -3.79 -5.84 -11.87
C TYR A 298 -3.74 -6.82 -10.69
N TYR A 299 -2.93 -6.51 -9.67
CA TYR A 299 -2.73 -7.40 -8.54
C TYR A 299 -3.91 -7.44 -7.56
N ILE A 300 -4.64 -6.34 -7.38
CA ILE A 300 -5.91 -6.29 -6.63
C ILE A 300 -6.92 -7.23 -7.28
N SER A 301 -7.09 -7.11 -8.60
CA SER A 301 -7.99 -8.00 -9.34
C SER A 301 -7.55 -9.46 -9.25
N TYR A 302 -6.25 -9.73 -9.35
CA TYR A 302 -5.73 -11.09 -9.16
C TYR A 302 -6.06 -11.60 -7.75
N TYR A 303 -5.64 -10.87 -6.72
CA TYR A 303 -5.80 -11.26 -5.33
C TYR A 303 -7.25 -11.57 -4.97
N LYS A 304 -8.19 -10.68 -5.34
CA LYS A 304 -9.61 -10.84 -5.06
C LYS A 304 -10.26 -12.01 -5.78
N ASN A 305 -9.87 -12.25 -7.04
CA ASN A 305 -10.45 -13.34 -7.85
C ASN A 305 -9.69 -14.67 -7.73
N ASN A 306 -8.54 -14.66 -7.04
CA ASN A 306 -7.62 -15.78 -6.96
C ASN A 306 -7.22 -16.33 -8.35
N ALA A 307 -7.20 -15.46 -9.36
CA ALA A 307 -6.87 -15.78 -10.75
C ALA A 307 -6.33 -14.55 -11.45
N ALA A 308 -5.28 -14.70 -12.26
CA ALA A 308 -4.71 -13.59 -13.01
C ALA A 308 -5.79 -12.96 -13.92
N PRO A 309 -5.97 -11.62 -13.89
CA PRO A 309 -6.93 -10.97 -14.75
C PRO A 309 -6.48 -11.05 -16.21
N THR A 310 -7.45 -11.05 -17.13
CA THR A 310 -7.14 -10.90 -18.55
C THR A 310 -6.67 -9.48 -18.81
N VAL A 311 -5.45 -9.34 -19.33
CA VAL A 311 -4.94 -8.05 -19.78
C VAL A 311 -5.53 -7.75 -21.15
N THR A 312 -6.23 -6.61 -21.27
CA THR A 312 -6.84 -6.16 -22.54
C THR A 312 -6.15 -4.93 -23.12
N ASN A 313 -5.35 -4.23 -22.32
CA ASN A 313 -4.57 -3.07 -22.72
C ASN A 313 -3.11 -3.30 -22.34
N ASP A 314 -2.24 -3.43 -23.34
CA ASP A 314 -0.82 -3.58 -23.12
C ASP A 314 -0.27 -2.28 -22.54
N THR A 315 0.35 -2.36 -21.37
CA THR A 315 0.91 -1.19 -20.68
C THR A 315 2.29 -1.51 -20.14
N VAL A 316 3.19 -0.54 -20.18
CA VAL A 316 4.45 -0.58 -19.45
C VAL A 316 4.45 0.56 -18.45
N VAL A 317 4.54 0.22 -17.16
CA VAL A 317 4.74 1.20 -16.07
C VAL A 317 6.22 1.22 -15.74
N PHE A 318 6.82 2.40 -15.65
CA PHE A 318 8.25 2.57 -15.40
C PHE A 318 8.51 3.61 -14.32
N TRP A 319 9.62 3.46 -13.61
CA TRP A 319 10.04 4.40 -12.57
C TRP A 319 11.56 4.51 -12.49
N TYR A 320 12.02 5.68 -12.02
CA TYR A 320 13.43 6.00 -11.91
C TYR A 320 13.65 7.25 -11.03
N ARG A 321 14.83 7.37 -10.45
CA ARG A 321 15.27 8.59 -9.74
C ARG A 321 15.74 9.66 -10.73
N SER A 322 15.67 10.93 -10.33
CA SER A 322 16.06 12.08 -11.16
C SER A 322 17.57 12.28 -11.31
N HIS A 323 18.39 11.57 -10.52
CA HIS A 323 19.84 11.62 -10.59
C HIS A 323 20.47 10.31 -10.09
N PRO A 324 21.70 9.98 -10.52
CA PRO A 324 22.46 8.87 -9.93
C PRO A 324 22.71 9.07 -8.44
N LYS A 325 22.83 7.97 -7.68
CA LYS A 325 23.00 8.01 -6.20
C LYS A 325 24.28 8.71 -5.75
N ASN A 326 25.33 8.67 -6.57
CA ASN A 326 26.64 9.23 -6.26
C ASN A 326 26.79 10.72 -6.61
N VAL A 327 25.74 11.37 -7.12
CA VAL A 327 25.78 12.82 -7.37
C VAL A 327 25.78 13.56 -6.03
N THR A 328 26.70 14.50 -5.85
CA THR A 328 26.66 15.43 -4.71
C THR A 328 25.62 16.52 -4.97
N CYS A 329 24.56 16.55 -4.16
CA CYS A 329 23.54 17.58 -4.25
C CYS A 329 23.94 18.85 -3.46
N SER A 330 23.40 20.01 -3.88
CA SER A 330 23.66 21.28 -3.19
C SER A 330 22.83 21.51 -1.92
N GLY A 331 21.87 20.62 -1.63
CA GLY A 331 20.91 20.74 -0.53
C GLY A 331 20.41 19.38 -0.06
N GLY A 332 19.76 19.37 1.12
CA GLY A 332 19.36 18.16 1.82
C GLY A 332 20.54 17.41 2.43
N LEU A 333 20.24 16.37 3.19
CA LEU A 333 21.21 15.42 3.71
C LEU A 333 21.21 14.14 2.85
N LEU A 334 22.38 13.55 2.66
CA LEU A 334 22.46 12.24 2.00
C LEU A 334 21.81 11.21 2.95
N PRO A 335 20.71 10.55 2.53
CA PRO A 335 20.00 9.64 3.39
C PRO A 335 20.85 8.40 3.70
N ARG A 336 20.56 7.76 4.84
CA ARG A 336 21.05 6.41 5.10
C ARG A 336 20.61 5.48 3.97
N ASN A 337 21.38 4.42 3.75
CA ASN A 337 21.10 3.40 2.75
C ASN A 337 21.05 3.90 1.29
N SER A 338 21.55 5.11 1.02
CA SER A 338 21.67 5.68 -0.33
C SER A 338 22.44 4.79 -1.33
N ASP A 339 23.26 3.87 -0.83
CA ASP A 339 23.98 2.88 -1.62
C ASP A 339 23.12 1.70 -2.12
N PHE A 340 21.93 1.45 -1.56
CA PHE A 340 21.12 0.28 -1.93
C PHE A 340 20.44 0.45 -3.31
N PRO A 341 19.74 1.56 -3.61
CA PRO A 341 19.09 1.70 -4.92
C PRO A 341 20.11 1.65 -6.06
N VAL A 342 19.76 0.98 -7.14
CA VAL A 342 20.55 0.92 -8.36
C VAL A 342 20.25 2.15 -9.22
N ASP A 343 21.26 2.63 -9.96
CA ASP A 343 21.12 3.69 -10.95
C ASP A 343 20.53 3.10 -12.24
N ALA A 344 19.22 2.93 -12.30
CA ALA A 344 18.51 2.32 -13.42
C ALA A 344 17.10 2.87 -13.61
N VAL A 345 16.58 2.73 -14.83
CA VAL A 345 15.15 2.83 -15.13
C VAL A 345 14.55 1.44 -15.06
N PHE A 346 13.56 1.26 -14.19
CA PHE A 346 12.83 0.01 -14.01
C PHE A 346 11.53 0.06 -14.79
N ALA A 347 11.10 -1.07 -15.35
CA ALA A 347 9.87 -1.16 -16.11
C ALA A 347 9.14 -2.49 -15.84
N MET A 348 7.84 -2.42 -15.56
CA MET A 348 6.92 -3.54 -15.51
C MET A 348 6.00 -3.52 -16.73
N ALA A 349 6.12 -4.54 -17.56
CA ALA A 349 5.23 -4.79 -18.69
C ALA A 349 4.04 -5.63 -18.23
N ILE A 350 2.83 -5.14 -18.48
CA ILE A 350 1.56 -5.82 -18.24
C ILE A 350 0.91 -6.02 -19.60
N LEU A 351 1.05 -7.23 -20.15
CA LEU A 351 0.73 -7.49 -21.57
C LEU A 351 -0.37 -8.54 -21.75
N SER A 352 -1.12 -8.38 -22.84
CA SER A 352 -2.11 -9.34 -23.34
C SER A 352 -1.49 -10.49 -24.13
N ASP A 353 -0.35 -10.24 -24.78
CA ASP A 353 0.38 -11.18 -25.63
C ASP A 353 1.88 -10.93 -25.57
N THR A 354 2.69 -11.83 -26.14
CA THR A 354 4.14 -11.69 -26.17
C THR A 354 4.59 -10.45 -26.94
N ALA A 355 5.47 -9.67 -26.33
CA ALA A 355 6.16 -8.54 -26.96
C ALA A 355 7.61 -8.44 -26.45
N THR A 356 8.44 -7.70 -27.18
CA THR A 356 9.74 -7.23 -26.71
C THR A 356 9.57 -5.81 -26.19
N ILE A 357 10.03 -5.55 -24.97
CA ILE A 357 10.07 -4.21 -24.39
C ILE A 357 11.46 -3.65 -24.61
N SER A 358 11.54 -2.46 -25.21
CA SER A 358 12.78 -1.70 -25.37
C SER A 358 12.82 -0.57 -24.35
N LEU A 359 13.94 -0.44 -23.66
CA LEU A 359 14.23 0.61 -22.71
C LEU A 359 15.51 1.32 -23.17
N ASP A 360 15.39 2.62 -23.40
CA ASP A 360 16.46 3.45 -23.95
C ASP A 360 16.62 4.71 -23.08
N ILE A 361 17.84 5.08 -22.73
CA ILE A 361 18.14 6.34 -22.04
C ILE A 361 19.57 6.78 -22.37
N GLY A 362 19.73 7.89 -23.09
CA GLY A 362 21.05 8.29 -23.61
C GLY A 362 21.68 7.19 -24.47
N SER A 363 22.92 6.83 -24.18
CA SER A 363 23.60 5.69 -24.82
C SER A 363 23.27 4.31 -24.22
N SER A 364 22.54 4.26 -23.09
CA SER A 364 22.14 3.00 -22.47
C SER A 364 20.91 2.41 -23.17
N HIS A 365 20.97 1.11 -23.43
CA HIS A 365 19.91 0.34 -24.07
C HIS A 365 19.75 -1.01 -23.38
N SER A 366 18.52 -1.46 -23.18
CA SER A 366 18.22 -2.84 -22.77
C SER A 366 16.88 -3.29 -23.35
N GLN A 367 16.78 -4.59 -23.60
CA GLN A 367 15.54 -5.22 -24.06
C GLN A 367 15.25 -6.47 -23.25
N PHE A 368 13.97 -6.74 -23.03
CA PHE A 368 13.51 -8.00 -22.47
C PHE A 368 12.25 -8.48 -23.19
N ASN A 369 12.10 -9.80 -23.28
CA ASN A 369 10.87 -10.40 -23.79
C ASN A 369 9.88 -10.57 -22.64
N ALA A 370 8.66 -10.08 -22.83
CA ALA A 370 7.57 -10.21 -21.89
C ALA A 370 6.46 -11.06 -22.52
N GLY A 371 5.93 -12.01 -21.76
CA GLY A 371 4.75 -12.78 -22.14
C GLY A 371 3.45 -12.12 -21.65
N PRO A 372 2.29 -12.77 -21.87
CA PRO A 372 1.05 -12.37 -21.21
C PRO A 372 1.21 -12.30 -19.68
N GLY A 373 0.63 -11.29 -19.05
CA GLY A 373 0.76 -11.03 -17.61
C GLY A 373 1.86 -10.00 -17.32
N VAL A 374 2.53 -10.14 -16.17
CA VAL A 374 3.52 -9.18 -15.67
C VAL A 374 4.94 -9.69 -15.93
N THR A 375 5.82 -8.85 -16.45
CA THR A 375 7.25 -9.11 -16.55
C THR A 375 8.03 -7.83 -16.29
N MET A 376 9.07 -7.91 -15.48
CA MET A 376 9.89 -6.75 -15.13
C MET A 376 11.27 -6.79 -15.80
N GLY A 377 11.78 -5.63 -16.16
CA GLY A 377 13.15 -5.43 -16.64
C GLY A 377 13.68 -4.04 -16.27
N SER A 378 14.92 -3.76 -16.63
CA SER A 378 15.54 -2.46 -16.40
C SER A 378 16.62 -2.12 -17.42
N VAL A 379 16.99 -0.85 -17.47
CA VAL A 379 18.15 -0.32 -18.21
C VAL A 379 18.99 0.55 -17.26
N PRO A 380 20.32 0.41 -17.22
CA PRO A 380 21.16 1.25 -16.36
C PRO A 380 21.13 2.72 -16.82
N PHE A 381 21.30 3.65 -15.87
CA PHE A 381 21.46 5.06 -16.20
C PHE A 381 22.66 5.29 -17.13
N PRO A 382 22.58 6.29 -18.02
CA PRO A 382 23.71 6.69 -18.84
C PRO A 382 24.69 7.54 -18.03
N THR A 383 25.88 7.74 -18.57
CA THR A 383 26.85 8.69 -18.00
C THR A 383 26.56 10.13 -18.40
N GLU A 384 25.75 10.30 -19.45
CA GLU A 384 25.37 11.58 -20.03
C GLU A 384 24.39 12.32 -19.12
N ASP A 385 24.43 13.65 -19.20
CA ASP A 385 23.55 14.52 -18.46
C ASP A 385 22.24 14.81 -19.22
N SER A 386 21.20 15.16 -18.48
CA SER A 386 19.90 15.58 -18.99
C SER A 386 19.26 14.59 -19.98
N GLN A 387 19.29 13.29 -19.66
CA GLN A 387 18.70 12.23 -20.49
C GLN A 387 17.31 11.85 -19.99
N ILE A 388 16.37 11.62 -20.92
CA ILE A 388 15.01 11.19 -20.60
C ILE A 388 14.81 9.76 -21.11
N PRO A 389 14.28 8.83 -20.30
CA PRO A 389 13.98 7.48 -20.75
C PRO A 389 12.96 7.46 -21.89
N TYR A 390 13.15 6.56 -22.85
CA TYR A 390 12.23 6.22 -23.92
C TYR A 390 11.91 4.73 -23.84
N ILE A 391 10.62 4.40 -23.83
CA ILE A 391 10.11 3.04 -23.65
C ILE A 391 9.32 2.67 -24.90
N GLN A 392 9.45 1.42 -25.36
CA GLN A 392 8.69 0.89 -26.49
C GLN A 392 8.13 -0.49 -26.20
N ILE A 393 6.94 -0.76 -26.75
CA ILE A 393 6.38 -2.11 -26.89
C ILE A 393 6.54 -2.51 -28.36
N LEU A 394 7.28 -3.59 -28.61
CA LEU A 394 7.58 -4.10 -29.95
C LEU A 394 6.94 -5.47 -30.16
N ARG A 395 6.09 -5.62 -31.17
CA ARG A 395 5.55 -6.92 -31.60
C ARG A 395 6.11 -7.29 -32.96
N ASN A 396 6.79 -8.43 -33.06
CA ASN A 396 7.47 -8.86 -34.30
C ASN A 396 8.40 -7.78 -34.89
N GLY A 397 9.11 -7.05 -34.03
CA GLY A 397 10.00 -5.95 -34.41
C GLY A 397 9.30 -4.65 -34.84
N THR A 398 7.96 -4.60 -34.80
CA THR A 398 7.18 -3.38 -35.09
C THR A 398 6.77 -2.70 -33.79
N GLN A 399 7.01 -1.39 -33.68
CA GLN A 399 6.55 -0.59 -32.55
C GLN A 399 5.02 -0.49 -32.55
N VAL A 400 4.39 -0.95 -31.47
CA VAL A 400 2.94 -0.81 -31.24
C VAL A 400 2.62 0.30 -30.25
N ALA A 401 3.52 0.58 -29.31
CA ALA A 401 3.42 1.70 -28.39
C ALA A 401 4.81 2.28 -28.10
N SER A 402 4.86 3.56 -27.74
CA SER A 402 6.08 4.18 -27.23
C SER A 402 5.79 5.46 -26.47
N GLY A 403 6.72 5.88 -25.64
CA GLY A 403 6.66 7.17 -24.98
C GLY A 403 7.93 7.49 -24.21
N TYR A 404 8.09 8.78 -23.90
CA TYR A 404 9.15 9.26 -23.04
C TYR A 404 8.67 9.38 -21.59
N GLY A 405 9.59 9.30 -20.64
CA GLY A 405 9.38 9.84 -19.30
C GLY A 405 9.17 11.36 -19.34
N SER A 406 8.76 11.94 -18.21
CA SER A 406 8.56 13.40 -18.09
C SER A 406 9.60 14.10 -17.23
N MET A 407 10.57 13.34 -16.72
CA MET A 407 11.66 13.85 -15.87
C MET A 407 13.00 13.42 -16.46
N SER A 408 13.95 14.35 -16.60
CA SER A 408 15.31 14.03 -16.99
C SER A 408 16.09 13.44 -15.83
N VAL A 409 16.93 12.46 -16.12
CA VAL A 409 18.04 12.04 -15.25
C VAL A 409 19.19 13.02 -15.47
N THR A 410 19.61 13.70 -14.41
CA THR A 410 20.68 14.69 -14.43
C THR A 410 21.89 14.25 -13.60
N GLN A 411 23.10 14.66 -14.01
CA GLN A 411 24.35 14.44 -13.28
C GLN A 411 24.60 15.53 -12.22
N SER A 412 23.53 16.22 -11.81
CA SER A 412 23.51 17.24 -10.76
C SER A 412 22.13 17.23 -10.09
N CYS A 413 22.07 17.71 -8.85
CA CYS A 413 20.83 17.80 -8.07
C CYS A 413 20.88 19.00 -7.12
N SER A 414 19.75 19.67 -6.97
CA SER A 414 19.60 20.77 -6.01
C SER A 414 19.36 20.27 -4.58
N TYR A 415 18.78 19.08 -4.44
CA TYR A 415 18.42 18.42 -3.19
C TYR A 415 18.63 16.91 -3.32
N TYR A 416 19.09 16.24 -2.26
CA TYR A 416 19.15 14.76 -2.25
C TYR A 416 17.74 14.20 -2.34
N ASN A 417 17.42 13.60 -3.49
CA ASN A 417 16.08 13.13 -3.76
C ASN A 417 16.09 11.70 -4.31
N PHE A 418 15.66 10.75 -3.48
CA PHE A 418 15.46 9.36 -3.88
C PHE A 418 13.98 9.01 -4.09
N ASN A 419 13.09 10.01 -4.10
CA ASN A 419 11.71 9.87 -4.56
C ASN A 419 11.72 9.60 -6.08
N PRO A 420 11.09 8.53 -6.58
CA PRO A 420 11.12 8.22 -8.00
C PRO A 420 10.07 9.01 -8.77
N PHE A 421 10.34 9.29 -10.04
CA PHE A 421 9.28 9.58 -11.00
C PHE A 421 8.67 8.27 -11.46
N VAL A 422 7.34 8.23 -11.63
CA VAL A 422 6.62 7.08 -12.19
C VAL A 422 5.83 7.53 -13.41
N GLY A 423 5.91 6.76 -14.49
CA GLY A 423 5.14 6.98 -15.71
C GLY A 423 4.72 5.68 -16.37
N SER A 424 3.96 5.80 -17.45
CA SER A 424 3.49 4.66 -18.22
C SER A 424 3.32 4.97 -19.71
N ILE A 425 3.29 3.91 -20.51
CA ILE A 425 2.89 3.93 -21.92
C ILE A 425 1.90 2.80 -22.16
N SER A 426 0.94 2.99 -23.07
CA SER A 426 -0.01 1.94 -23.49
C SER A 426 -0.15 1.87 -25.00
N ALA A 427 -0.53 0.70 -25.53
CA ALA A 427 -0.69 0.41 -26.97
C ALA A 427 -2.09 0.69 -27.51
#